data_AF-A0A7C8ENC9-F1
#
_entry.id   AF-A0A7C8ENC9-F1
#
_cell.length_a   1.000
_cell.length_b   1.000
_cell.length_c   1.000
_cell.angle_alpha   90.00
_cell.angle_beta   90.00
_cell.angle_gamma   90.00
#
_symmetry.space_group_name_H-M   'P 1'
#
loop_
_entity.id
_entity.type
_entity.pdbx_description
1 polymer ?
#
loop_
_entity_poly.entity_id
_entity_poly.type
_entity_poly.pdbx_seq_one_letter_code
_entity_poly.pdbx_strand_id
1 'polypeptide(L)'
;MKAMMEETRELAMAALREEFAGIVSHMAERLSGEQDGKPKRFKSSMLQKMHDFLDSFDEMNLFNDESLADLVGQARTIVSDLSVETLRKNPKLPNRISSKMGKLVQVIYNRTLTLPL
;
A
#
# COMPACT_ATOMS: atom_id res chain seq x y z
N MET A 1 29.93 12.33 -9.97
CA MET A 1 28.92 11.76 -10.89
C MET A 1 28.36 10.43 -10.38
N LYS A 2 29.16 9.39 -10.12
CA LYS A 2 28.64 8.09 -9.60
C LYS A 2 27.87 8.21 -8.28
N ALA A 3 28.37 8.98 -7.31
CA ALA A 3 27.67 9.18 -6.03
C ALA A 3 26.31 9.89 -6.16
N MET A 4 26.19 10.87 -7.07
CA MET A 4 24.93 11.59 -7.30
C MET A 4 23.88 10.70 -7.97
N MET A 5 24.30 9.81 -8.88
CA MET A 5 23.40 8.83 -9.50
C MET A 5 22.90 7.81 -8.49
N GLU A 6 23.77 7.34 -7.61
CA GLU A 6 23.41 6.41 -6.53
C GLU A 6 22.44 7.05 -5.53
N GLU A 7 22.73 8.29 -5.10
CA GLU A 7 21.84 9.05 -4.22
C GLU A 7 20.47 9.30 -4.86
N THR A 8 20.44 9.63 -6.15
CA THR A 8 19.17 9.83 -6.89
C THR A 8 18.36 8.53 -6.97
N ARG A 9 19.04 7.39 -7.18
CA ARG A 9 18.42 6.06 -7.19
C ARG A 9 17.78 5.75 -5.84
N GLU A 10 18.53 5.91 -4.74
CA GLU A 10 18.05 5.63 -3.39
C GLU A 10 16.87 6.52 -3.01
N LEU A 11 16.93 7.83 -3.32
CA LEU A 11 15.83 8.76 -3.07
C LEU A 11 14.56 8.40 -3.85
N ALA A 12 14.69 8.04 -5.13
CA ALA A 12 13.55 7.64 -5.94
C ALA A 12 12.91 6.34 -5.43
N MET A 13 13.72 5.34 -5.07
CA MET A 13 13.24 4.09 -4.49
C MET A 13 12.56 4.33 -3.13
N ALA A 14 13.17 5.13 -2.25
CA ALA A 14 12.58 5.48 -0.95
C ALA A 14 11.23 6.19 -1.10
N ALA A 15 11.14 7.17 -1.99
CA ALA A 15 9.89 7.90 -2.24
C ALA A 15 8.76 6.96 -2.72
N LEU A 16 9.06 6.05 -3.65
CA LEU A 16 8.08 5.09 -4.16
C LEU A 16 7.61 4.11 -3.07
N ARG A 17 8.54 3.64 -2.22
CA ARG A 17 8.23 2.80 -1.06
C ARG A 17 7.34 3.52 -0.05
N GLU A 18 7.64 4.78 0.25
CA GLU A 18 6.88 5.61 1.18
C GLU A 18 5.46 5.89 0.68
N GLU A 19 5.32 6.21 -0.62
CA GLU A 19 4.01 6.42 -1.23
C GLU A 19 3.15 5.16 -1.10
N PHE A 20 3.70 3.99 -1.45
CA PHE A 20 3.00 2.72 -1.32
C PHE A 20 2.61 2.44 0.13
N ALA A 21 3.55 2.59 1.07
CA ALA A 21 3.30 2.41 2.50
C ALA A 21 2.16 3.31 2.99
N GLY A 22 2.15 4.58 2.56
CA GLY A 22 1.11 5.56 2.90
C GLY A 22 -0.27 5.15 2.39
N ILE A 23 -0.37 4.69 1.14
CA ILE A 23 -1.64 4.23 0.55
C ILE A 23 -2.17 3.00 1.30
N VAL A 24 -1.32 1.98 1.52
CA VAL A 24 -1.70 0.74 2.21
C VAL A 24 -2.08 1.03 3.67
N SER A 25 -1.31 1.86 4.37
CA SER A 25 -1.57 2.24 5.77
C SER A 25 -2.90 2.98 5.90
N HIS A 26 -3.14 3.97 5.03
CA HIS A 26 -4.42 4.68 5.03
C HIS A 26 -5.59 3.72 4.77
N MET A 27 -5.45 2.81 3.81
CA MET A 27 -6.49 1.83 3.52
C MET A 27 -6.74 0.90 4.72
N ALA A 28 -5.69 0.42 5.40
CA ALA A 28 -5.78 -0.41 6.60
C ALA A 28 -6.51 0.31 7.74
N GLU A 29 -6.17 1.56 8.01
CA GLU A 29 -6.74 2.41 9.06
C GLU A 29 -8.23 2.71 8.82
N ARG A 30 -8.62 2.90 7.55
CA ARG A 30 -10.01 3.15 7.19
C ARG A 30 -10.87 1.89 7.27
N LEU A 31 -10.28 0.72 7.00
CA LEU A 31 -10.95 -0.58 7.04
C LEU A 31 -10.97 -1.22 8.44
N SER A 32 -10.08 -0.83 9.36
CA SER A 32 -10.05 -1.38 10.74
C SER A 32 -11.27 -0.94 11.57
N GLY A 33 -11.89 0.17 11.18
CA GLY A 33 -13.25 0.53 11.55
C GLY A 33 -13.52 0.60 13.04
N GLU A 34 -13.11 1.69 13.68
CA GLU A 34 -13.94 2.42 14.65
C GLU A 34 -13.37 3.84 14.83
N GLN A 35 -14.25 4.83 14.79
CA GLN A 35 -14.06 6.12 15.45
C GLN A 35 -15.39 6.40 16.14
N ASP A 36 -15.38 6.51 17.47
CA ASP A 36 -16.56 6.79 18.29
C ASP A 36 -17.71 5.77 18.12
N GLY A 37 -17.38 4.48 18.02
CA GLY A 37 -18.37 3.38 17.95
C GLY A 37 -19.13 3.28 16.63
N LYS A 38 -18.71 4.02 15.58
CA LYS A 38 -19.27 3.91 14.22
C LYS A 38 -18.21 3.44 13.21
N PRO A 39 -18.58 2.59 12.23
CA PRO A 39 -17.67 2.21 11.16
C PRO A 39 -17.19 3.44 10.38
N LYS A 40 -15.87 3.62 10.26
CA LYS A 40 -15.28 4.64 9.39
C LYS A 40 -15.81 4.44 7.96
N ARG A 41 -16.38 5.50 7.35
CA ARG A 41 -16.80 5.43 5.94
C ARG A 41 -15.59 5.13 5.06
N PHE A 42 -15.60 3.97 4.42
CA PHE A 42 -14.68 3.60 3.36
C PHE A 42 -15.21 4.15 2.03
N LYS A 43 -14.40 4.95 1.32
CA LYS A 43 -14.79 5.61 0.08
C LYS A 43 -14.23 4.84 -1.11
N SER A 44 -14.99 4.75 -2.21
CA SER A 44 -14.50 4.16 -3.47
C SER A 44 -13.23 4.83 -3.98
N SER A 45 -13.05 6.13 -3.73
CA SER A 45 -11.84 6.87 -4.08
C SER A 45 -10.56 6.31 -3.46
N MET A 46 -10.64 5.61 -2.32
CA MET A 46 -9.46 4.95 -1.72
C MET A 46 -9.04 3.71 -2.53
N LEU A 47 -10.01 2.91 -2.99
CA LEU A 47 -9.73 1.80 -3.90
C LEU A 47 -9.19 2.31 -5.22
N GLN A 48 -9.80 3.36 -5.77
CA GLN A 48 -9.33 3.97 -7.01
C GLN A 48 -7.87 4.41 -6.89
N LYS A 49 -7.51 5.16 -5.83
CA LYS A 49 -6.13 5.57 -5.59
C LYS A 49 -5.16 4.38 -5.49
N MET A 50 -5.58 3.29 -4.84
CA MET A 50 -4.77 2.07 -4.79
C MET A 50 -4.60 1.47 -6.18
N HIS A 51 -5.66 1.32 -6.96
CA HIS A 51 -5.58 0.80 -8.33
C HIS A 51 -4.69 1.68 -9.21
N ASP A 52 -4.85 2.99 -9.18
CA ASP A 52 -4.05 3.93 -9.97
C ASP A 52 -2.54 3.80 -9.65
N PHE A 53 -2.19 3.67 -8.36
CA PHE A 53 -0.82 3.43 -7.94
C PHE A 53 -0.30 2.07 -8.44
N LEU A 54 -1.09 1.01 -8.25
CA LEU A 54 -0.70 -0.33 -8.68
C LEU A 54 -0.49 -0.35 -10.21
N ASP A 55 -1.39 0.25 -10.99
CA ASP A 55 -1.32 0.24 -12.45
C ASP A 55 -0.11 1.03 -12.99
N SER A 56 0.28 2.12 -12.31
CA SER A 56 1.48 2.89 -12.68
C SER A 56 2.78 2.35 -12.10
N PHE A 57 2.74 1.35 -11.20
CA PHE A 57 3.92 0.88 -10.47
C PHE A 57 5.06 0.42 -11.38
N ASP A 58 4.77 -0.35 -12.43
CA ASP A 58 5.81 -0.92 -13.29
C ASP A 58 6.56 0.18 -14.06
N GLU A 59 5.89 1.29 -14.38
CA GLU A 59 6.51 2.47 -14.99
C GLU A 59 7.33 3.28 -13.98
N MET A 60 6.90 3.31 -12.72
CA MET A 60 7.58 4.04 -11.64
C MET A 60 8.75 3.27 -11.03
N ASN A 61 8.78 1.94 -11.14
CA ASN A 61 9.83 1.07 -10.59
C ASN A 61 11.10 1.05 -11.45
N LEU A 62 11.62 2.24 -11.79
CA LEU A 62 12.73 2.46 -12.72
C LEU A 62 14.02 1.72 -12.37
N PHE A 63 14.20 1.38 -11.09
CA PHE A 63 15.42 0.76 -10.56
C PHE A 63 15.25 -0.72 -10.18
N ASN A 64 14.13 -1.33 -10.57
CA ASN A 64 13.80 -2.75 -10.33
C ASN A 64 13.88 -3.13 -8.85
N ASP A 65 13.14 -2.42 -8.00
CA ASP A 65 12.95 -2.81 -6.62
C ASP A 65 12.08 -4.06 -6.52
N GLU A 66 12.72 -5.24 -6.57
CA GLU A 66 12.04 -6.54 -6.51
C GLU A 66 11.30 -6.75 -5.17
N SER A 67 11.82 -6.20 -4.08
CA SER A 67 11.19 -6.31 -2.77
C SER A 67 9.88 -5.55 -2.72
N LEU A 68 9.84 -4.34 -3.27
CA LEU A 68 8.61 -3.58 -3.41
C LEU A 68 7.66 -4.23 -4.43
N ALA A 69 8.17 -4.77 -5.54
CA ALA A 69 7.37 -5.44 -6.56
C ALA A 69 6.60 -6.66 -6.01
N ASP A 70 7.23 -7.48 -5.16
CA ASP A 70 6.54 -8.60 -4.48
C ASP A 70 5.38 -8.10 -3.61
N LEU A 71 5.60 -7.03 -2.85
CA LEU A 71 4.59 -6.44 -1.98
C LEU A 71 3.43 -5.81 -2.76
N VAL A 72 3.74 -5.19 -3.90
CA VAL A 72 2.75 -4.70 -4.86
C VAL A 72 1.91 -5.85 -5.42
N GLY A 73 2.53 -6.98 -5.78
CA GLY A 73 1.81 -8.18 -6.23
C GLY A 73 0.85 -8.74 -5.16
N GLN A 74 1.28 -8.75 -3.90
CA GLN A 74 0.42 -9.13 -2.78
C GLN A 74 -0.76 -8.15 -2.61
N ALA A 75 -0.51 -6.84 -2.74
CA ALA A 75 -1.58 -5.83 -2.67
C ALA A 75 -2.57 -5.97 -3.83
N ARG A 76 -2.12 -6.19 -5.08
CA ARG A 76 -2.99 -6.47 -6.25
C ARG A 76 -3.94 -7.62 -5.96
N THR A 77 -3.44 -8.71 -5.39
CA THR A 77 -4.25 -9.89 -5.03
C THR A 77 -5.27 -9.60 -3.94
N ILE A 78 -4.95 -8.70 -2.99
CA ILE A 78 -5.88 -8.34 -1.92
C ILE A 78 -7.03 -7.48 -2.46
N VAL A 79 -6.74 -6.57 -3.41
CA VAL A 79 -7.71 -5.58 -3.89
C VAL A 79 -8.49 -6.00 -5.13
N SER A 80 -8.08 -7.02 -5.87
CA SER A 80 -8.73 -7.46 -7.13
C SER A 80 -10.23 -7.70 -6.99
N ASP A 81 -10.67 -8.24 -5.84
CA ASP A 81 -12.07 -8.60 -5.59
C ASP A 81 -12.78 -7.59 -4.67
N LEU A 82 -12.15 -6.46 -4.37
CA LEU A 82 -12.71 -5.46 -3.47
C LEU A 82 -13.53 -4.42 -4.22
N SER A 83 -14.74 -4.21 -3.75
CA SER A 83 -15.59 -3.10 -4.14
C SER A 83 -16.32 -2.59 -2.91
N VAL A 84 -16.88 -1.38 -3.00
CA VAL A 84 -17.74 -0.85 -1.93
C VAL A 84 -18.93 -1.77 -1.68
N GLU A 85 -19.42 -2.45 -2.71
CA GLU A 85 -20.51 -3.40 -2.60
C GLU A 85 -20.11 -4.69 -1.86
N THR A 86 -18.94 -5.26 -2.19
CA THR A 86 -18.46 -6.47 -1.49
C THR A 86 -18.17 -6.20 -0.02
N LEU A 87 -17.62 -5.02 0.30
CA LEU A 87 -17.40 -4.55 1.67
C LEU A 87 -18.71 -4.34 2.45
N ARG A 88 -19.78 -3.86 1.80
CA ARG A 88 -21.09 -3.70 2.44
C ARG A 88 -21.81 -5.02 2.65
N LYS A 89 -21.71 -5.95 1.70
CA LYS A 89 -22.36 -7.27 1.75
C LYS A 89 -21.74 -8.19 2.81
N ASN A 90 -20.48 -7.97 3.18
CA ASN A 90 -19.78 -8.80 4.17
C ASN A 90 -19.19 -7.95 5.31
N PRO A 91 -19.89 -7.85 6.46
CA PRO A 91 -19.45 -7.06 7.61
C PRO A 91 -18.08 -7.46 8.19
N LYS A 92 -17.62 -8.69 7.98
CA LYS A 92 -16.32 -9.18 8.47
C LYS A 92 -15.17 -8.89 7.49
N LEU A 93 -15.49 -8.60 6.22
CA LEU A 93 -14.49 -8.38 5.18
C LEU A 93 -13.59 -7.17 5.45
N PRO A 94 -14.11 -5.99 5.88
CA PRO A 94 -13.27 -4.83 6.19
C PRO A 94 -12.15 -5.14 7.20
N ASN A 95 -12.49 -5.75 8.35
CA ASN A 95 -11.51 -6.09 9.39
C ASN A 95 -10.47 -7.11 8.87
N ARG A 96 -10.89 -8.08 8.06
CA ARG A 96 -9.98 -9.06 7.45
C ARG A 96 -9.00 -8.40 6.49
N ILE A 97 -9.47 -7.48 5.63
CA ILE A 97 -8.62 -6.75 4.69
C ILE A 97 -7.70 -5.79 5.45
N SER A 98 -8.21 -5.08 6.45
CA SER A 98 -7.41 -4.23 7.32
C SER A 98 -6.24 -4.99 7.96
N SER A 99 -6.49 -6.18 8.50
CA SER A 99 -5.43 -7.03 9.06
C SER A 99 -4.39 -7.44 8.01
N LYS A 100 -4.82 -7.82 6.80
CA LYS A 100 -3.90 -8.15 5.70
C LYS A 100 -3.05 -6.93 5.27
N MET A 101 -3.69 -5.78 5.09
CA MET A 101 -3.00 -4.53 4.75
C MET A 101 -2.05 -4.08 5.87
N GLY A 102 -2.45 -4.20 7.14
CA GLY A 102 -1.58 -3.89 8.28
C GLY A 102 -0.33 -4.78 8.32
N LYS A 103 -0.45 -6.06 7.97
CA LYS A 103 0.72 -6.95 7.80
C LYS A 103 1.61 -6.50 6.65
N LEU A 104 1.04 -6.10 5.51
CA LEU A 104 1.81 -5.56 4.39
C LEU A 104 2.60 -4.31 4.79
N VAL A 105 1.96 -3.37 5.49
CA VAL A 105 2.61 -2.15 6.01
C VAL A 105 3.83 -2.49 6.88
N GLN A 106 3.68 -3.44 7.81
CA GLN A 106 4.78 -3.89 8.64
C GLN A 106 5.93 -4.48 7.81
N VAL A 107 5.62 -5.28 6.80
CA VAL A 107 6.65 -5.86 5.92
C VAL A 107 7.34 -4.78 5.08
N ILE A 108 6.60 -3.78 4.56
CA ILE A 108 7.17 -2.64 3.83
C ILE A 108 8.17 -1.92 4.75
N TYR A 109 7.76 -1.51 5.95
CA TYR A 109 8.66 -0.81 6.86
C TYR A 109 9.90 -1.64 7.24
N ASN A 110 9.72 -2.94 7.50
CA ASN A 110 10.81 -3.81 7.96
C ASN A 110 11.79 -4.23 6.86
N ARG A 111 11.33 -4.35 5.60
CA ARG A 111 12.15 -4.85 4.49
C ARG A 111 12.72 -3.74 3.61
N THR A 112 12.04 -2.61 3.51
CA THR A 112 12.36 -1.61 2.48
C THR A 112 12.67 -0.22 3.04
N LEU A 113 12.31 0.08 4.28
CA LEU A 113 12.55 1.40 4.90
C LEU A 113 13.57 1.37 6.05
N THR A 114 14.40 0.32 6.13
CA THR A 114 15.63 0.38 6.92
C THR A 114 16.59 1.36 6.26
N LEU A 115 16.42 2.65 6.56
CA LEU A 115 17.44 3.66 6.31
C LEU A 115 18.76 3.20 6.94
N PRO A 116 19.88 3.11 6.20
CA PRO A 116 21.16 3.07 6.85
C PRO A 116 21.34 4.40 7.60
N LEU A 117 21.57 4.31 8.91
CA LEU A 117 22.05 5.43 9.73
C LEU A 117 23.41 5.91 9.23
#